data_AF-A0AAQ3LAZ7-F1
#
_entry.id   AF-A0AAQ3LAZ7-F1
#
_cell.length_a   1.000
_cell.length_b   1.000
_cell.length_c   1.000
_cell.angle_alpha   90.00
_cell.angle_beta   90.00
_cell.angle_gamma   90.00
#
_symmetry.space_group_name_H-M   'P 1'
#
loop_
_entity.id
_entity.type
_entity.pdbx_description
1 polymer ?
#
loop_
_entity_poly.entity_id
_entity_poly.type
_entity_poly.pdbx_seq_one_letter_code
_entity_poly.pdbx_strand_id
1 'polypeptide(L)'
;MNFKVVSRNIAHWLGCFLLYLSAILLAGGLIGTFLYVTIGSLTHPDLSLSYRLSKGFTNGFFYAGVWATGLSIVFCVMRAHKERKMKATKDCE
;
A
#
# COMPACT_ATOMS: atom_id res chain seq x y z
N MET A 1 -8.15 -22.91 -24.20
CA MET A 1 -7.89 -22.09 -22.99
C MET A 1 -9.02 -21.07 -22.85
N ASN A 2 -9.78 -21.09 -21.76
CA ASN A 2 -11.01 -20.31 -21.64
C ASN A 2 -10.70 -18.84 -21.29
N PHE A 3 -10.86 -17.91 -22.25
CA PHE A 3 -10.47 -16.50 -22.11
C PHE A 3 -11.12 -15.81 -20.89
N LYS A 4 -12.37 -16.16 -20.56
CA LYS A 4 -13.11 -15.66 -19.39
C LYS A 4 -12.49 -16.04 -18.03
N VAL A 5 -11.84 -17.21 -17.95
CA VAL A 5 -11.20 -17.66 -16.70
C VAL A 5 -9.89 -16.91 -16.48
N VAL A 6 -9.14 -16.69 -17.56
CA VAL A 6 -7.89 -15.91 -17.54
C VAL A 6 -8.17 -14.46 -17.16
N SER A 7 -9.18 -13.81 -17.74
CA SER A 7 -9.52 -12.42 -17.43
C SER A 7 -9.98 -12.24 -15.97
N ARG A 8 -10.78 -13.16 -15.43
CA ARG A 8 -11.20 -13.12 -14.02
C ARG A 8 -10.01 -13.25 -13.06
N ASN A 9 -9.07 -14.14 -13.35
CA ASN A 9 -7.88 -14.30 -12.52
C ASN A 9 -6.97 -13.06 -12.59
N ILE A 10 -6.77 -12.49 -13.78
CA ILE A 10 -6.00 -11.25 -13.94
C ILE A 10 -6.65 -10.12 -13.13
N ALA A 11 -7.97 -9.93 -13.25
CA ALA A 11 -8.69 -8.89 -12.51
C ALA A 11 -8.57 -9.05 -10.99
N HIS A 12 -8.64 -10.28 -10.48
CA HIS A 12 -8.46 -10.55 -9.05
C HIS A 12 -7.06 -10.18 -8.55
N TRP A 13 -6.01 -10.54 -9.30
CA TRP A 13 -4.62 -10.21 -8.92
C TRP A 13 -4.33 -8.72 -9.08
N LEU A 14 -4.86 -8.07 -10.12
CA LEU A 14 -4.77 -6.63 -10.30
C LEU A 14 -5.46 -5.88 -9.15
N GLY A 15 -6.64 -6.36 -8.73
CA GLY A 15 -7.36 -5.83 -7.57
C GLY A 15 -6.56 -5.99 -6.27
N CYS A 16 -5.94 -7.15 -6.04
CA CYS A 16 -5.05 -7.34 -4.88
C CYS A 16 -3.86 -6.37 -4.91
N PHE A 17 -3.23 -6.19 -6.06
CA PHE A 17 -2.13 -5.25 -6.24
C PHE A 17 -2.54 -3.82 -5.91
N LEU A 18 -3.66 -3.34 -6.48
CA LEU A 18 -4.20 -2.00 -6.22
C LEU A 18 -4.59 -1.80 -4.75
N LEU A 19 -5.08 -2.85 -4.09
CA LEU A 19 -5.39 -2.81 -2.67
C LEU A 19 -4.12 -2.63 -1.82
N TYR A 20 -3.06 -3.41 -2.08
CA TYR A 20 -1.79 -3.23 -1.37
C TYR A 20 -1.15 -1.88 -1.67
N LEU A 21 -1.19 -1.43 -2.92
CA LEU A 21 -0.68 -0.13 -3.33
C LEU A 21 -1.37 1.00 -2.57
N SER A 22 -2.71 1.00 -2.56
CA SER A 22 -3.50 2.03 -1.86
C SER A 22 -3.28 1.99 -0.35
N ALA A 23 -3.17 0.80 0.26
CA ALA A 23 -2.86 0.65 1.67
C ALA A 23 -1.49 1.26 2.05
N ILE A 24 -0.44 1.01 1.24
CA ILE A 24 0.91 1.55 1.50
C ILE A 24 0.92 3.07 1.33
N LEU A 25 0.28 3.59 0.29
CA LEU A 25 0.18 5.03 0.03
C LEU A 25 -0.56 5.77 1.15
N LEU A 26 -1.68 5.21 1.62
CA LEU A 26 -2.45 5.76 2.74
C LEU A 26 -1.63 5.72 4.04
N ALA A 27 -0.98 4.60 4.32
CA ALA A 27 -0.10 4.50 5.49
C ALA A 27 1.03 5.54 5.44
N GLY A 28 1.68 5.70 4.27
CA GLY A 28 2.70 6.71 4.04
C GLY A 28 2.20 8.15 4.25
N GLY A 29 1.02 8.47 3.70
CA GLY A 29 0.39 9.78 3.89
C GLY A 29 0.04 10.07 5.35
N LEU A 30 -0.51 9.09 6.07
CA LEU A 30 -0.82 9.23 7.50
C LEU A 30 0.44 9.39 8.36
N ILE A 31 1.48 8.59 8.10
CA ILE A 31 2.78 8.71 8.79
C ILE A 31 3.42 10.07 8.50
N GLY A 32 3.41 10.51 7.24
CA GLY A 32 3.92 11.82 6.83
C GLY A 32 3.16 12.96 7.50
N THR A 33 1.84 12.84 7.61
CA THR A 33 0.98 13.80 8.34
C THR A 33 1.35 13.87 9.81
N PHE A 34 1.48 12.72 10.47
CA PHE A 34 1.85 12.66 11.88
C PHE A 34 3.23 13.27 12.15
N LEU A 35 4.22 12.98 11.30
CA LEU A 35 5.56 13.58 11.36
C LEU A 35 5.52 15.10 11.16
N TYR A 36 4.79 15.58 10.15
CA TYR A 36 4.70 17.02 9.87
C TYR A 36 3.97 17.79 10.97
N VAL A 37 2.95 17.19 11.60
CA VAL A 37 2.23 17.83 12.71
C VAL A 37 3.11 17.88 13.94
N THR A 38 3.78 16.79 14.32
CA THR A 38 4.62 16.72 15.52
C THR A 38 5.90 17.54 15.38
N ILE A 39 6.66 17.35 14.30
CA ILE A 39 7.93 18.07 14.08
C ILE A 39 7.66 19.52 13.66
N GLY A 40 6.63 19.77 12.85
CA GLY A 40 6.28 21.12 12.39
C GLY A 40 5.72 22.02 13.49
N SER A 41 5.06 21.45 14.51
CA SER A 41 4.64 22.22 15.69
C SER A 41 5.80 22.60 16.60
N LEU A 42 6.86 21.80 16.65
CA LEU A 42 8.10 22.10 17.40
C LEU A 42 9.00 23.12 16.69
N THR A 43 9.14 23.02 15.36
CA THR A 43 10.13 23.81 14.60
C THR A 43 9.61 25.15 14.09
N HIS A 44 8.33 25.24 13.75
CA HIS A 44 7.76 26.43 13.13
C HIS A 44 6.31 26.64 13.60
N PRO A 45 6.09 27.14 14.83
CA PRO A 45 4.77 27.19 15.47
C PRO A 45 3.75 28.05 14.69
N ASP A 46 4.22 29.01 13.91
CA ASP A 46 3.40 30.00 13.18
C ASP A 46 2.62 29.42 11.99
N LEU A 47 2.95 28.20 11.55
CA LEU A 47 2.25 27.57 10.43
C LEU A 47 0.89 27.02 10.84
N SER A 48 -0.10 27.26 9.98
CA SER A 48 -1.46 26.76 10.19
C SER A 48 -1.50 25.22 10.21
N LEU A 49 -2.39 24.68 11.05
CA LEU A 49 -2.60 23.24 11.16
C LEU A 49 -3.00 22.61 9.81
N SER A 50 -3.87 23.29 9.05
CA SER A 50 -4.32 22.85 7.74
C SER A 50 -3.17 22.72 6.73
N TYR A 51 -2.23 23.66 6.75
CA TYR A 51 -1.04 23.59 5.89
C TYR A 51 -0.16 22.40 6.26
N ARG A 52 0.08 22.16 7.56
CA ARG A 52 0.89 21.02 8.03
C ARG A 52 0.26 19.68 7.65
N LEU A 53 -1.06 19.55 7.80
CA LEU A 53 -1.80 18.34 7.41
C LEU A 53 -1.67 18.07 5.91
N SER A 54 -1.95 19.07 5.07
CA SER A 54 -1.90 18.92 3.62
C SER A 54 -0.48 18.60 3.13
N LYS A 55 0.53 19.30 3.63
CA LYS A 55 1.94 19.07 3.25
C LYS A 55 2.46 17.73 3.76
N GLY A 56 2.14 17.36 4.99
CA GLY A 56 2.51 16.08 5.58
C GLY A 56 1.93 14.91 4.80
N PHE A 57 0.63 14.96 4.48
CA PHE A 57 -0.02 13.92 3.69
C PHE A 57 0.56 13.82 2.28
N THR A 58 0.71 14.95 1.58
CA THR A 58 1.21 14.97 0.20
C THR A 58 2.64 14.42 0.14
N ASN A 59 3.53 14.91 1.00
CA ASN A 59 4.92 14.43 1.04
C ASN A 59 4.99 12.96 1.43
N GLY A 60 4.26 12.55 2.48
CA GLY A 60 4.22 11.15 2.92
C GLY A 60 3.71 10.22 1.82
N PHE A 61 2.68 10.62 1.09
CA PHE A 61 2.12 9.89 -0.04
C PHE A 61 3.15 9.73 -1.18
N PHE A 62 3.83 10.80 -1.57
CA PHE A 62 4.84 10.75 -2.64
C PHE A 62 6.05 9.89 -2.24
N TYR A 63 6.57 10.06 -1.03
CA TYR A 63 7.70 9.25 -0.55
C TYR A 63 7.35 7.76 -0.44
N ALA A 64 6.16 7.44 0.06
CA ALA A 64 5.69 6.06 0.08
C ALA A 64 5.44 5.51 -1.33
N GLY A 65 5.00 6.35 -2.26
CA GLY A 65 4.74 5.97 -3.66
C GLY A 65 5.96 5.39 -4.38
N VAL A 66 7.17 5.90 -4.10
CA VAL A 66 8.41 5.37 -4.66
C VAL A 66 8.59 3.87 -4.37
N TRP A 67 8.19 3.44 -3.18
CA TRP A 67 8.34 2.06 -2.70
C TRP A 67 7.06 1.22 -2.80
N ALA A 68 5.89 1.87 -2.90
CA ALA A 68 4.58 1.22 -2.87
C ALA A 68 4.41 0.21 -4.00
N THR A 69 4.85 0.55 -5.22
CA THR A 69 4.75 -0.34 -6.38
C THR A 69 5.58 -1.61 -6.20
N GLY A 70 6.82 -1.49 -5.71
CA GLY A 70 7.68 -2.65 -5.48
C GLY A 70 7.13 -3.56 -4.37
N LEU A 71 6.76 -2.98 -3.24
CA LEU A 71 6.24 -3.72 -2.09
C LEU A 71 4.91 -4.41 -2.40
N SER A 72 4.01 -3.78 -3.14
CA SER A 72 2.73 -4.38 -3.52
C SER A 72 2.91 -5.63 -4.41
N ILE A 73 3.90 -5.65 -5.31
CA ILE A 73 4.24 -6.85 -6.09
C ILE A 73 4.76 -7.95 -5.17
N VAL A 74 5.69 -7.63 -4.27
CA VAL A 74 6.24 -8.61 -3.31
C VAL A 74 5.12 -9.22 -2.46
N PHE A 75 4.19 -8.42 -1.94
CA PHE A 75 3.05 -8.91 -1.19
C PHE A 75 2.12 -9.81 -2.02
N CYS A 76 1.86 -9.47 -3.29
CA CYS A 76 1.12 -10.33 -4.20
C CYS A 76 1.80 -11.69 -4.39
N VAL A 77 3.12 -11.72 -4.58
CA VAL A 77 3.89 -12.98 -4.76
C VAL A 77 3.90 -13.80 -3.46
N MET A 78 4.13 -13.17 -2.31
CA MET A 78 4.08 -13.84 -1.01
C MET A 78 2.71 -14.46 -0.74
N ARG A 79 1.63 -13.75 -1.08
CA ARG A 79 0.27 -14.26 -0.98
C ARG A 79 0.05 -15.45 -1.90
N ALA A 80 0.48 -15.36 -3.17
CA ALA A 80 0.38 -16.47 -4.11
C ALA A 80 1.13 -17.71 -3.63
N HIS A 81 2.32 -17.53 -3.04
CA HIS A 81 3.11 -18.63 -2.47
C HIS A 81 2.40 -19.28 -1.27
N LYS A 82 1.84 -18.46 -0.37
CA LYS A 82 1.07 -18.93 0.78
C LYS A 82 -0.17 -19.73 0.33
N GLU A 83 -0.92 -19.23 -0.64
CA GLU A 83 -2.10 -19.91 -1.19
C GLU A 83 -1.74 -21.26 -1.82
N ARG A 84 -0.60 -21.37 -2.53
CA ARG A 84 -0.12 -22.65 -3.08
C ARG A 84 0.26 -23.65 -1.99
N LYS A 85 1.01 -23.21 -0.98
CA LYS A 85 1.41 -24.07 0.15
C LYS A 85 0.19 -24.61 0.90
N MET A 86 -0.80 -23.75 1.16
CA MET A 86 -2.03 -24.16 1.85
C MET A 86 -2.85 -25.19 1.06
N LYS A 87 -2.84 -25.12 -0.27
CA LYS A 87 -3.48 -26.15 -1.11
C LYS A 87 -2.73 -27.48 -1.04
N ALA A 88 -1.41 -27.46 -1.20
CA ALA A 88 -0.58 -28.66 -1.14
C ALA A 88 -0.73 -29.43 0.18
N THR A 89 -0.91 -28.75 1.32
CA THR A 89 -1.17 -29.41 2.61
C THR A 89 -2.53 -30.09 2.66
N LYS A 90 -3.57 -29.51 2.05
CA LYS A 90 -4.93 -30.09 2.06
C LYS A 90 -5.07 -31.33 1.19
N ASP A 91 -4.20 -31.51 0.20
CA ASP A 91 -4.21 -32.68 -0.68
C ASP A 91 -3.57 -33.92 -0.02
N CYS A 92 -2.98 -33.78 1.17
CA CYS A 92 -2.35 -34.86 1.93
C CYS A 92 -3.19 -35.37 3.12
N GLU A 93 -4.35 -34.77 3.38
CA GLU A 93 -5.30 -35.16 4.42
C GLU A 93 -6.53 -35.83 3.78
#